data_AF-A0A914YDH3-F1
#
_entry.id   AF-A0A914YDH3-F1
#
_cell.length_a   1.000
_cell.length_b   1.000
_cell.length_c   1.000
_cell.angle_alpha   90.00
_cell.angle_beta   90.00
_cell.angle_gamma   90.00
#
_symmetry.space_group_name_H-M   'P 1'
#
loop_
_entity.id
_entity.type
_entity.pdbx_description
1 polymer ?
#
loop_
_entity_poly.entity_id
_entity_poly.type
_entity_poly.pdbx_seq_one_letter_code
_entity_poly.pdbx_strand_id
1 'polypeptide(L)'
;MMSRIAQCFTQARECGILLERKEYSETFDFTGGCDSNGKVYTFSDGCGIISPDYCRKIVEDLKLGDCLPSCYQIRFRGYKGIVTVNKLFEIVKEWAERNGKINGPGKDGTLPWYQQSIIFRESQNKFQAPPSKHLEIVKISSPISVSMNKPMINILDQVSEMHGQDAHKRMCNRIYDLLEEHVDSAISSLYEETAASLTLNEFPKYIPYHRLKDFYLTEEPFLRSLLRASALVSLRKNLFFFNKIVYIYVF
;
A
#
# COMPACT_ATOMS: atom_id res chain seq x y z
N MET A 1 21.57 17.12 4.10
CA MET A 1 22.38 16.14 3.33
C MET A 1 22.39 14.76 3.99
N MET A 2 22.68 14.64 5.30
CA MET A 2 22.69 13.34 6.01
C MET A 2 21.35 12.56 5.98
N SER A 3 20.20 13.24 6.07
CA SER A 3 18.88 12.58 5.97
C SER A 3 18.57 11.95 4.61
N ARG A 4 19.35 12.27 3.56
CA ARG A 4 19.16 11.72 2.21
C ARG A 4 19.92 10.40 2.00
N ILE A 5 20.90 10.06 2.84
CA ILE A 5 21.62 8.78 2.80
C ILE A 5 20.68 7.60 3.07
N ALA A 6 19.63 7.82 3.87
CA ALA A 6 18.56 6.84 4.09
C ALA A 6 17.90 6.37 2.77
N GLN A 7 18.09 7.12 1.67
CA GLN A 7 17.63 6.69 0.35
C GLN A 7 18.38 5.44 -0.16
N CYS A 8 19.65 5.27 0.19
CA CYS A 8 20.46 4.13 -0.25
C CYS A 8 20.20 2.84 0.53
N PHE A 9 19.56 2.93 1.71
CA PHE A 9 19.32 1.79 2.60
C PHE A 9 17.92 1.20 2.50
N THR A 10 17.10 1.70 1.57
CA THR A 10 15.77 1.12 1.41
C THR A 10 15.83 -0.10 0.53
N GLN A 11 15.21 -1.18 1.00
CA GLN A 11 14.98 -2.36 0.20
C GLN A 11 14.08 -1.96 -0.97
N ALA A 12 14.66 -1.93 -2.16
CA ALA A 12 13.96 -1.69 -3.41
C ALA A 12 14.37 -2.78 -4.41
N ARG A 13 13.47 -3.11 -5.32
CA ARG A 13 13.74 -4.01 -6.42
C ARG A 13 14.19 -3.17 -7.60
N GLU A 14 15.42 -3.38 -8.04
CA GLU A 14 15.88 -2.80 -9.30
C GLU A 14 15.09 -3.42 -10.45
N CYS A 15 14.54 -2.56 -11.30
CA CYS A 15 13.85 -3.00 -12.50
C CYS A 15 14.87 -3.22 -13.62
N GLY A 16 14.75 -4.33 -14.36
CA GLY A 16 15.61 -4.64 -15.50
C GLY A 16 15.42 -3.68 -16.69
N ILE A 17 14.43 -2.80 -16.63
CA ILE A 17 14.07 -1.86 -17.68
C ILE A 17 14.79 -0.54 -17.46
N LEU A 18 15.65 -0.21 -18.42
CA LEU A 18 16.38 1.06 -18.42
C LEU A 18 15.44 2.21 -18.76
N LEU A 19 15.53 3.29 -17.96
CA LEU A 19 14.86 4.55 -18.22
C LEU A 19 15.85 5.52 -18.87
N GLU A 20 15.73 5.71 -20.18
CA GLU A 20 16.64 6.59 -20.93
C GLU A 20 16.33 8.07 -20.71
N ARG A 21 17.33 8.95 -20.86
CA ARG A 21 17.17 10.41 -20.62
C ARG A 21 16.04 11.03 -21.44
N LYS A 22 15.82 10.53 -22.65
CA LYS A 22 14.77 10.99 -23.58
C LYS A 22 13.35 10.58 -23.17
N GLU A 23 13.22 9.58 -22.30
CA GLU A 23 11.97 8.94 -21.90
C GLU A 23 11.39 9.51 -20.61
N TYR A 24 12.07 10.47 -19.97
CA TYR A 24 11.53 11.16 -18.80
C TYR A 24 11.73 12.66 -18.86
N SER A 25 10.82 13.39 -18.21
CA SER A 25 10.93 14.83 -18.01
C SER A 25 10.51 15.22 -16.60
N GLU A 26 10.71 16.49 -16.29
CA GLU A 26 10.28 17.12 -15.04
C GLU A 26 9.25 18.20 -15.39
N THR A 27 8.20 18.30 -14.58
CA THR A 27 7.15 19.32 -14.72
C THR A 27 6.85 19.96 -13.37
N PHE A 28 6.26 21.15 -13.40
CA PHE A 28 5.94 21.93 -12.19
C PHE A 28 4.95 21.21 -11.31
N ASP A 29 5.02 21.42 -10.00
CA ASP A 29 3.99 20.94 -9.10
C ASP A 29 2.66 21.70 -9.24
N PHE A 30 1.56 21.01 -8.98
CA PHE A 30 0.25 21.62 -8.81
C PHE A 30 0.19 22.31 -7.46
N THR A 31 0.22 23.64 -7.50
CA THR A 31 0.17 24.49 -6.31
C THR A 31 -1.09 25.34 -6.32
N GLY A 32 -1.63 25.65 -5.14
CA GLY A 32 -2.81 26.49 -5.01
C GLY A 32 -3.34 26.56 -3.58
N GLY A 33 -4.33 27.43 -3.38
CA GLY A 33 -4.84 27.76 -2.04
C GLY A 33 -3.77 28.39 -1.14
N CYS A 34 -4.19 28.82 0.05
CA CYS A 34 -3.30 29.35 1.08
C CYS A 34 -3.72 28.78 2.43
N ASP A 35 -2.75 28.39 3.26
CA ASP A 35 -3.02 28.13 4.68
C ASP A 35 -3.30 29.44 5.44
N SER A 36 -3.62 29.34 6.74
CA SER A 36 -3.83 30.49 7.62
C SER A 36 -2.63 31.44 7.70
N ASN A 37 -1.44 31.00 7.28
CA ASN A 37 -0.20 31.75 7.27
C ASN A 37 0.18 32.24 5.86
N GLY A 38 -0.70 32.09 4.87
CA GLY A 38 -0.46 32.51 3.49
C GLY A 38 0.47 31.59 2.69
N LYS A 39 0.85 30.42 3.22
CA LYS A 39 1.71 29.46 2.51
C LYS A 39 0.88 28.69 1.49
N VAL A 40 1.37 28.67 0.25
CA VAL A 40 0.75 27.93 -0.85
C VAL A 40 0.88 26.42 -0.62
N TYR A 41 -0.23 25.70 -0.82
CA TYR A 41 -0.25 24.25 -0.70
C TYR A 41 0.18 23.58 -2.00
N THR A 42 0.93 22.47 -1.90
CA THR A 42 1.40 21.68 -3.04
C THR A 42 0.59 20.38 -3.11
N PHE A 43 -0.38 20.31 -4.03
CA PHE A 43 -1.28 19.16 -4.18
C PHE A 43 -0.60 17.93 -4.78
N SER A 44 0.43 18.12 -5.60
CA SER A 44 1.18 17.03 -6.24
C SER A 44 2.49 16.67 -5.54
N ASP A 45 2.68 17.06 -4.27
CA ASP A 45 3.95 16.84 -3.56
C ASP A 45 4.34 15.36 -3.58
N GLY A 46 5.45 15.07 -4.26
CA GLY A 46 5.98 13.72 -4.38
C GLY A 46 5.25 12.81 -5.38
N CYS A 47 4.32 13.33 -6.20
CA CYS A 47 3.46 12.54 -7.08
C CYS A 47 3.65 12.89 -8.57
N GLY A 48 4.26 11.96 -9.32
CA GLY A 48 4.44 12.03 -10.76
C GLY A 48 3.45 11.13 -11.52
N ILE A 49 3.65 11.02 -12.83
CA ILE A 49 2.83 10.18 -13.71
C ILE A 49 3.71 9.25 -14.54
N ILE A 50 3.21 8.04 -14.79
CA ILE A 50 3.88 6.98 -15.54
C ILE A 50 2.96 6.50 -16.67
N SER A 51 3.54 6.18 -17.83
CA SER A 51 2.77 5.70 -18.97
C SER A 51 2.33 4.25 -18.76
N PRO A 52 1.12 3.86 -19.23
CA PRO A 52 0.67 2.47 -19.16
C PRO A 52 1.59 1.51 -19.91
N ASP A 53 2.17 1.94 -21.04
CA ASP A 53 3.13 1.17 -21.83
C ASP A 53 4.36 0.78 -21.00
N TYR A 54 4.92 1.72 -20.24
CA TYR A 54 6.08 1.45 -19.39
C TYR A 54 5.71 0.58 -18.17
N CYS A 55 4.49 0.75 -17.63
CA CYS A 55 3.98 -0.10 -16.56
C CYS A 55 3.82 -1.57 -16.98
N ARG A 56 3.37 -1.83 -18.22
CA ARG A 56 3.27 -3.21 -18.75
C ARG A 56 4.63 -3.88 -18.79
N LYS A 57 5.66 -3.18 -19.26
CA LYS A 57 7.04 -3.67 -19.23
C LYS A 57 7.47 -4.01 -17.79
N ILE A 58 7.23 -3.11 -16.83
CA ILE A 58 7.56 -3.32 -15.42
C ILE A 58 6.88 -4.59 -14.87
N VAL A 59 5.61 -4.82 -15.22
CA VAL A 59 4.85 -5.99 -14.78
C VAL A 59 5.44 -7.29 -15.33
N GLU A 60 5.87 -7.29 -16.59
CA GLU A 60 6.57 -8.41 -17.23
C GLU A 60 7.91 -8.71 -16.54
N ASP A 61 8.72 -7.67 -16.30
CA ASP A 61 10.02 -7.77 -15.61
C ASP A 61 9.89 -8.30 -14.18
N LEU A 62 8.90 -7.78 -13.43
CA LEU A 62 8.62 -8.19 -12.06
C LEU A 62 7.80 -9.48 -11.94
N LYS A 63 7.37 -10.07 -13.06
CA LYS A 63 6.53 -11.29 -13.14
C LYS A 63 5.25 -11.19 -12.27
N LEU A 64 4.57 -10.05 -12.35
CA LEU A 64 3.38 -9.77 -11.53
C LEU A 64 2.06 -10.36 -12.08
N GLY A 65 2.12 -11.13 -13.18
CA GLY A 65 0.95 -11.69 -13.87
C GLY A 65 0.16 -10.63 -14.63
N ASP A 66 -1.16 -10.80 -14.74
CA ASP A 66 -2.03 -9.93 -15.55
C ASP A 66 -2.49 -8.65 -14.81
N CYS A 67 -2.07 -8.46 -13.56
CA CYS A 67 -2.45 -7.29 -12.78
C CYS A 67 -1.52 -6.12 -13.11
N LEU A 68 -2.08 -5.03 -13.65
CA LEU A 68 -1.38 -3.77 -13.84
C LEU A 68 -1.64 -2.83 -12.63
N PRO A 69 -0.64 -2.60 -11.75
CA PRO A 69 -0.76 -1.66 -10.65
C PRO A 69 -1.11 -0.25 -11.15
N SER A 70 -1.95 0.47 -10.40
CA SER A 70 -2.31 1.86 -10.70
C SER A 70 -1.27 2.87 -10.19
N CYS A 71 -0.41 2.43 -9.28
CA CYS A 71 0.52 3.31 -8.57
C CYS A 71 1.78 2.54 -8.15
N TYR A 72 2.92 3.22 -8.25
CA TYR A 72 4.24 2.68 -7.94
C TYR A 72 5.00 3.66 -7.04
N GLN A 73 5.55 3.15 -5.94
CA GLN A 73 6.52 3.87 -5.14
C GLN A 73 7.91 3.61 -5.71
N ILE A 74 8.59 4.67 -6.15
CA ILE A 74 9.81 4.56 -6.94
C ILE A 74 10.97 5.33 -6.32
N ARG A 75 12.17 4.89 -6.68
CA ARG A 75 13.43 5.60 -6.50
C ARG A 75 14.17 5.61 -7.82
N PHE A 76 14.59 6.79 -8.22
CA PHE A 76 15.35 6.95 -9.44
C PHE A 76 16.34 8.08 -9.23
N ARG A 77 17.64 7.76 -9.11
CA ARG A 77 18.67 8.77 -8.86
C ARG A 77 18.32 9.60 -7.60
N GLY A 78 18.17 10.92 -7.75
CA GLY A 78 17.71 11.82 -6.70
C GLY A 78 16.20 11.93 -6.54
N TYR A 79 15.44 11.33 -7.45
CA TYR A 79 13.97 11.33 -7.42
C TYR A 79 13.46 10.28 -6.43
N LYS A 80 12.51 10.71 -5.60
CA LYS A 80 11.79 9.86 -4.64
C LYS A 80 10.33 10.28 -4.59
N GLY A 81 9.45 9.30 -4.69
CA GLY A 81 8.02 9.54 -4.52
C GLY A 81 7.17 8.41 -5.07
N ILE A 82 5.98 8.80 -5.52
CA ILE A 82 4.98 7.94 -6.13
C ILE A 82 4.80 8.37 -7.58
N VAL A 83 4.58 7.41 -8.47
CA VAL A 83 4.11 7.67 -9.83
C VAL A 83 2.80 6.92 -10.06
N THR A 84 1.83 7.61 -10.69
CA THR A 84 0.49 7.06 -10.95
C THR A 84 0.29 6.84 -12.44
N VAL A 85 -0.39 5.75 -12.79
CA VAL A 85 -0.66 5.41 -14.18
C VAL A 85 -1.64 6.41 -14.77
N ASN A 86 -1.24 7.07 -15.86
CA ASN A 86 -2.08 8.06 -16.51
C ASN A 86 -2.46 7.59 -17.92
N LYS A 87 -3.75 7.31 -18.13
CA LYS A 87 -4.29 6.88 -19.43
C LYS A 87 -4.30 7.97 -20.50
N LEU A 88 -4.11 9.24 -20.12
CA LEU A 88 -4.02 10.34 -21.08
C LEU A 88 -2.86 10.16 -22.07
N PHE A 89 -1.80 9.45 -21.68
CA PHE A 89 -0.69 9.11 -22.58
C PHE A 89 -1.19 8.31 -23.79
N GLU A 90 -1.99 7.26 -23.58
CA GLU A 90 -2.54 6.43 -24.66
C GLU A 90 -3.48 7.24 -25.55
N ILE A 91 -4.41 8.01 -24.93
CA ILE A 91 -5.40 8.80 -25.67
C ILE A 91 -4.71 9.83 -26.60
N VAL A 92 -3.73 10.55 -26.09
CA VAL A 92 -3.03 11.58 -26.87
C VAL A 92 -2.09 10.96 -27.90
N LYS A 93 -1.46 9.83 -27.57
CA LYS A 93 -0.63 9.07 -28.51
C LYS A 93 -1.47 8.57 -29.70
N GLU A 94 -2.62 7.95 -29.46
CA GLU A 94 -3.55 7.53 -30.52
C GLU A 94 -4.02 8.71 -31.37
N TRP A 95 -4.37 9.84 -30.74
CA TRP A 95 -4.76 11.04 -31.48
C TRP A 95 -3.60 11.56 -32.35
N ALA A 96 -2.37 11.57 -31.83
CA ALA A 96 -1.21 12.03 -32.58
C ALA A 96 -0.92 11.12 -33.78
N GLU A 97 -1.04 9.80 -33.61
CA GLU A 97 -0.89 8.80 -34.69
C GLU A 97 -1.95 8.99 -35.78
N ARG A 98 -3.23 9.14 -35.42
CA ARG A 98 -4.32 9.39 -36.39
C ARG A 98 -4.16 10.67 -37.20
N ASN A 99 -3.51 11.69 -36.61
CA ASN A 99 -3.28 12.97 -37.25
C ASN A 99 -1.89 13.09 -37.89
N GLY A 100 -1.11 12.01 -37.96
CA GLY A 100 0.24 12.01 -38.54
C GLY A 100 1.25 12.88 -37.79
N LYS A 101 0.97 13.26 -36.54
CA LYS A 101 1.81 14.11 -35.68
C LYS A 101 2.74 13.28 -34.81
N ILE A 102 3.44 12.33 -35.41
CA ILE A 102 4.50 11.58 -34.73
C ILE A 102 5.75 12.46 -34.73
N ASN A 103 5.81 13.36 -33.75
CA ASN A 103 6.96 14.20 -33.57
C ASN A 103 8.12 13.36 -33.04
N GLY A 104 9.29 13.47 -33.68
CA GLY A 104 10.53 12.97 -33.12
C GLY A 104 10.92 13.72 -31.84
N PRO A 105 12.08 13.40 -31.25
CA PRO A 105 12.58 14.14 -30.10
C PRO A 105 12.62 15.64 -30.40
N GLY A 106 12.17 16.46 -29.44
CA GLY A 106 12.22 17.91 -29.55
C GLY A 106 13.66 18.44 -29.60
N LYS A 107 13.83 19.77 -29.66
CA LYS A 107 15.16 20.41 -29.65
C LYS A 107 16.03 20.02 -28.46
N ASP A 108 15.39 19.67 -27.33
CA ASP A 108 16.05 19.26 -26.09
C ASP A 108 16.41 17.75 -26.05
N GLY A 109 16.16 17.02 -27.14
CA GLY A 109 16.43 15.57 -27.25
C GLY A 109 15.45 14.68 -26.48
N THR A 110 14.47 15.26 -25.77
CA THR A 110 13.40 14.54 -25.08
C THR A 110 12.24 14.23 -26.02
N LEU A 111 11.61 13.08 -25.83
CA LEU A 111 10.36 12.74 -26.52
C LEU A 111 9.25 13.71 -26.08
N PRO A 112 8.23 13.94 -26.93
CA PRO A 112 7.01 14.62 -26.54
C PRO A 112 6.41 14.00 -25.27
N TRP A 113 5.77 14.80 -24.43
CA TRP A 113 5.27 14.36 -23.12
C TRP A 113 4.38 13.09 -23.20
N TYR A 114 3.58 12.93 -24.26
CA TYR A 114 2.69 11.78 -24.46
C TYR A 114 3.41 10.48 -24.90
N GLN A 115 4.69 10.58 -25.27
CA GLN A 115 5.56 9.44 -25.61
C GLN A 115 6.59 9.13 -24.50
N GLN A 116 6.61 9.92 -23.43
CA GLN A 116 7.50 9.67 -22.30
C GLN A 116 7.04 8.47 -21.47
N SER A 117 7.98 7.80 -20.84
CA SER A 117 7.74 6.71 -19.89
C SER A 117 7.30 7.26 -18.54
N ILE A 118 7.98 8.30 -18.03
CA ILE A 118 7.69 8.90 -16.72
C ILE A 118 7.83 10.43 -16.77
N ILE A 119 6.93 11.14 -16.11
CA ILE A 119 7.04 12.57 -15.86
C ILE A 119 7.10 12.79 -14.35
N PHE A 120 8.25 13.29 -13.90
CA PHE A 120 8.50 13.63 -12.50
C PHE A 120 8.03 15.06 -12.19
N ARG A 121 7.83 15.33 -10.90
CA ARG A 121 7.63 16.68 -10.37
C ARG A 121 8.88 17.23 -9.70
N GLU A 122 8.99 18.55 -9.63
CA GLU A 122 10.07 19.24 -8.92
C GLU A 122 10.18 18.78 -7.46
N SER A 123 9.04 18.64 -6.77
CA SER A 123 8.97 18.11 -5.41
C SER A 123 9.57 16.72 -5.27
N GLN A 124 9.62 15.88 -6.31
CA GLN A 124 10.21 14.55 -6.25
C GLN A 124 11.74 14.58 -6.28
N ASN A 125 12.36 15.63 -6.83
CA ASN A 125 13.81 15.76 -6.92
C ASN A 125 14.41 16.18 -5.57
N LYS A 126 15.01 15.24 -4.83
CA LYS A 126 15.49 15.49 -3.47
C LYS A 126 16.95 15.93 -3.39
N PHE A 127 17.75 15.61 -4.41
CA PHE A 127 19.16 16.00 -4.55
C PHE A 127 19.66 15.69 -5.96
N GLN A 128 20.71 16.40 -6.39
CA GLN A 128 21.36 16.11 -7.67
C GLN A 128 22.18 14.81 -7.55
N ALA A 129 21.98 13.90 -8.49
CA ALA A 129 22.60 12.57 -8.48
C ALA A 129 23.28 12.29 -9.82
N PRO A 130 24.33 11.43 -9.85
CA PRO A 130 24.97 10.99 -11.08
C PRO A 130 23.96 10.39 -12.08
N PRO A 131 24.31 10.36 -13.38
CA PRO A 131 23.47 9.70 -14.37
C PRO A 131 23.39 8.20 -14.07
N SER A 132 22.18 7.71 -13.85
CA SER A 132 21.84 6.29 -13.79
C SER A 132 20.56 6.07 -14.60
N LYS A 133 20.44 4.90 -15.19
CA LYS A 133 19.27 4.48 -15.99
C LYS A 133 18.38 3.49 -15.23
N HIS A 134 18.84 3.02 -14.08
CA HIS A 134 18.16 1.98 -13.31
C HIS A 134 17.05 2.59 -12.46
N LEU A 135 15.82 2.17 -12.72
CA LEU A 135 14.65 2.51 -11.91
C LEU A 135 14.47 1.47 -10.82
N GLU A 136 14.34 1.93 -9.58
CA GLU A 136 14.06 1.06 -8.44
C GLU A 136 12.60 1.18 -8.02
N ILE A 137 11.94 0.04 -7.84
CA ILE A 137 10.56 -0.05 -7.37
C ILE A 137 10.59 -0.52 -5.93
N VAL A 138 10.09 0.33 -5.03
CA VAL A 138 10.00 0.04 -3.60
C VAL A 138 8.75 -0.77 -3.30
N LYS A 139 7.61 -0.32 -3.83
CA LYS A 139 6.30 -0.93 -3.57
C LYS A 139 5.36 -0.64 -4.72
N ILE A 140 4.46 -1.57 -4.98
CA ILE A 140 3.37 -1.45 -5.95
C ILE A 140 2.04 -1.33 -5.22
N SER A 141 1.05 -0.70 -5.84
CA SER A 141 -0.32 -0.64 -5.30
C SER A 141 -0.92 -2.04 -5.22
N SER A 142 -1.36 -2.44 -4.03
CA SER A 142 -2.11 -3.67 -3.79
C SER A 142 -3.09 -3.44 -2.64
N PRO A 143 -4.26 -4.11 -2.64
CA PRO A 143 -5.13 -4.10 -1.47
C PRO A 143 -4.41 -4.73 -0.28
N ILE A 144 -4.58 -4.14 0.90
CA ILE A 144 -4.00 -4.64 2.15
C ILE A 144 -5.11 -4.62 3.18
N SER A 145 -5.28 -5.73 3.90
CA SER A 145 -6.18 -5.76 5.04
C SER A 145 -5.64 -4.86 6.14
N VAL A 146 -6.48 -3.95 6.65
CA VAL A 146 -6.13 -3.00 7.69
C VAL A 146 -7.04 -3.22 8.90
N SER A 147 -6.46 -3.15 10.09
CA SER A 147 -7.19 -3.15 11.35
C SER A 147 -7.13 -1.76 11.97
N MET A 148 -8.16 -1.38 12.71
CA MET A 148 -8.13 -0.13 13.47
C MET A 148 -7.11 -0.22 14.60
N ASN A 149 -6.21 0.75 14.66
CA ASN A 149 -5.29 0.88 15.78
C ASN A 149 -5.95 1.68 16.91
N LYS A 150 -5.40 1.55 18.12
CA LYS A 150 -5.89 2.27 19.30
C LYS A 150 -5.96 3.80 19.14
N PRO A 151 -4.95 4.48 18.56
CA PRO A 151 -5.03 5.91 18.30
C PRO A 151 -6.25 6.31 17.45
N MET A 152 -6.55 5.56 16.39
CA MET A 152 -7.71 5.83 15.54
C MET A 152 -9.02 5.60 16.29
N ILE A 153 -9.11 4.53 17.09
CA ILE A 153 -10.28 4.26 17.95
C ILE A 153 -10.51 5.43 18.91
N ASN A 154 -9.47 5.92 19.58
CA ASN A 154 -9.59 7.06 20.50
C ASN A 154 -10.03 8.34 19.80
N ILE A 155 -9.56 8.59 18.58
CA ILE A 155 -10.00 9.75 17.78
C ILE A 155 -11.48 9.61 17.42
N LEU A 156 -11.90 8.43 16.98
CA LEU A 156 -13.30 8.15 16.64
C LEU A 156 -14.21 8.31 17.86
N ASP A 157 -13.77 7.85 19.02
CA ASP A 157 -14.46 8.00 20.31
C ASP A 157 -14.72 9.48 20.62
N GLN A 158 -13.65 10.30 20.67
CA GLN A 158 -13.72 11.73 20.95
C GLN A 158 -14.52 12.52 19.91
N VAL A 159 -14.29 12.26 18.62
CA VAL A 159 -14.96 12.98 17.54
C VAL A 159 -16.44 12.62 17.48
N SER A 160 -16.78 11.35 17.69
CA SER A 160 -18.18 10.91 17.71
C SER A 160 -18.95 11.49 18.89
N GLU A 161 -18.32 11.64 20.06
CA GLU A 161 -18.90 12.33 21.22
C GLU A 161 -19.22 13.80 20.91
N MET A 162 -18.28 14.52 20.27
CA MET A 162 -18.48 15.92 19.86
C MET A 162 -19.61 16.10 18.83
N HIS A 163 -19.82 15.12 17.95
CA HIS A 163 -20.86 15.19 16.92
C HIS A 163 -22.27 14.89 17.45
N GLY A 164 -22.39 14.21 18.59
CA GLY A 164 -23.66 13.95 19.25
C GLY A 164 -23.83 12.51 19.72
N GLN A 165 -24.71 12.32 20.70
CA GLN A 165 -24.89 11.03 21.40
C GLN A 165 -25.27 9.86 20.47
N ASP A 166 -26.11 10.10 19.46
CA ASP A 166 -26.52 9.03 18.53
C ASP A 166 -25.38 8.59 17.59
N ALA A 167 -24.51 9.52 17.21
CA ALA A 167 -23.31 9.20 16.43
C ALA A 167 -22.31 8.41 17.26
N HIS A 168 -22.09 8.82 18.51
CA HIS A 168 -21.24 8.13 19.47
C HIS A 168 -21.71 6.69 19.72
N LYS A 169 -22.99 6.49 20.08
CA LYS A 169 -23.56 5.15 20.29
C LYS A 169 -23.40 4.24 19.06
N ARG A 170 -23.65 4.76 17.86
CA ARG A 170 -23.46 3.98 16.62
C ARG A 170 -22.00 3.58 16.41
N MET A 171 -21.06 4.48 16.69
CA MET A 171 -19.63 4.21 16.55
C MET A 171 -19.16 3.17 17.57
N CYS A 172 -19.52 3.32 18.84
CA CYS A 172 -19.20 2.36 19.90
C CYS A 172 -19.76 0.97 19.57
N ASN A 173 -21.04 0.89 19.19
CA ASN A 173 -21.66 -0.39 18.80
C ASN A 173 -20.90 -1.02 17.63
N ARG A 174 -20.55 -0.26 16.59
CA ARG A 174 -19.80 -0.82 15.46
C ARG A 174 -18.41 -1.32 15.86
N ILE A 175 -17.74 -0.65 16.80
CA ILE A 175 -16.44 -1.11 17.33
C ILE A 175 -16.62 -2.42 18.12
N TYR A 176 -17.68 -2.53 18.91
CA TYR A 176 -18.01 -3.77 19.63
C TYR A 176 -18.36 -4.91 18.68
N ASP A 177 -19.19 -4.67 17.67
CA ASP A 177 -19.54 -5.67 16.65
C ASP A 177 -18.29 -6.20 15.94
N LEU A 178 -17.37 -5.31 15.55
CA LEU A 178 -16.10 -5.70 14.91
C LEU A 178 -15.20 -6.49 15.87
N LEU A 179 -15.18 -6.14 17.16
CA LEU A 179 -14.45 -6.90 18.16
C LEU A 179 -15.02 -8.31 18.33
N GLU A 180 -16.35 -8.43 18.36
CA GLU A 180 -17.06 -9.71 18.43
C GLU A 180 -16.75 -10.58 17.20
N GLU A 181 -16.88 -10.02 15.98
CA GLU A 181 -16.49 -10.70 14.72
C GLU A 181 -15.04 -11.23 14.78
N HIS A 182 -14.11 -10.45 15.35
CA HIS A 182 -12.71 -10.86 15.50
C HIS A 182 -12.51 -11.94 16.57
N VAL A 183 -13.24 -11.88 17.69
CA VAL A 183 -13.19 -12.89 18.76
C VAL A 183 -13.74 -14.22 18.24
N ASP A 184 -14.88 -14.18 17.55
CA ASP A 184 -15.49 -15.34 16.93
C ASP A 184 -14.57 -15.97 15.89
N SER A 185 -13.96 -15.15 15.02
CA SER A 185 -12.97 -15.63 14.05
C SER A 185 -11.74 -16.28 14.69
N ALA A 186 -11.32 -15.83 15.89
CA ALA A 186 -10.20 -16.44 16.61
C ALA A 186 -10.59 -17.79 17.27
N ILE A 187 -11.84 -17.91 17.70
CA ILE A 187 -12.36 -19.09 18.42
C ILE A 187 -12.95 -20.12 17.46
N SER A 188 -13.34 -19.75 16.24
CA SER A 188 -13.91 -20.66 15.22
C SER A 188 -13.03 -21.87 14.95
N SER A 189 -11.71 -21.67 14.97
CA SER A 189 -10.72 -22.75 14.85
C SER A 189 -10.81 -23.84 15.93
N LEU A 190 -11.53 -23.61 17.04
CA LEU A 190 -11.70 -24.58 18.13
C LEU A 190 -12.89 -25.53 17.93
N TYR A 191 -13.83 -25.18 17.05
CA TYR A 191 -15.06 -25.95 16.84
C TYR A 191 -15.39 -26.22 15.36
N GLU A 192 -14.73 -25.54 14.42
CA GLU A 192 -14.92 -25.74 12.99
C GLU A 192 -13.65 -26.35 12.35
N GLU A 193 -13.79 -27.51 11.70
CA GLU A 193 -12.66 -28.27 11.12
C GLU A 193 -11.96 -27.54 9.96
N THR A 194 -12.70 -26.80 9.15
CA THR A 194 -12.16 -25.98 8.05
C THR A 194 -11.28 -24.86 8.60
N ALA A 195 -11.77 -24.13 9.60
CA ALA A 195 -11.04 -23.07 10.29
C ALA A 195 -9.81 -23.64 11.02
N ALA A 196 -9.97 -24.77 11.72
CA ALA A 196 -8.88 -25.48 12.38
C ALA A 196 -7.75 -25.84 11.40
N SER A 197 -8.11 -26.39 10.23
CA SER A 197 -7.15 -26.73 9.18
C SER A 197 -6.42 -25.50 8.64
N LEU A 198 -7.15 -24.40 8.38
CA LEU A 198 -6.55 -23.15 7.93
C LEU A 198 -5.55 -22.60 8.96
N THR A 199 -5.96 -22.50 10.22
CA THR A 199 -5.10 -22.02 11.31
C THR A 199 -3.87 -22.92 11.50
N LEU A 200 -4.03 -24.25 11.43
CA LEU A 200 -2.89 -25.19 11.53
C LEU A 200 -1.92 -25.06 10.36
N ASN A 201 -2.40 -24.74 9.15
CA ASN A 201 -1.55 -24.50 7.99
C ASN A 201 -0.73 -23.19 8.08
N GLU A 202 -1.08 -22.27 8.99
CA GLU A 202 -0.27 -21.08 9.27
C GLU A 202 0.96 -21.39 10.14
N PHE A 203 0.96 -22.50 10.87
CA PHE A 203 2.11 -22.91 11.68
C PHE A 203 3.30 -23.36 10.82
N PRO A 204 4.53 -23.35 11.37
CA PRO A 204 5.71 -23.82 10.67
C PRO A 204 5.50 -25.20 10.03
N LYS A 205 5.79 -25.30 8.72
CA LYS A 205 5.38 -26.39 7.80
C LYS A 205 6.06 -27.76 8.02
N TYR A 206 6.48 -28.08 9.23
CA TYR A 206 7.09 -29.38 9.53
C TYR A 206 6.07 -30.54 9.49
N ILE A 207 4.78 -30.23 9.64
CA ILE A 207 3.69 -31.20 9.61
C ILE A 207 2.70 -30.80 8.50
N PRO A 208 2.42 -31.69 7.53
CA PRO A 208 1.43 -31.41 6.49
C PRO A 208 0.01 -31.66 7.02
N TYR A 209 -0.52 -30.71 7.81
CA TYR A 209 -1.83 -30.82 8.44
C TYR A 209 -2.98 -31.06 7.43
N HIS A 210 -2.89 -30.50 6.23
CA HIS A 210 -3.84 -30.73 5.13
C HIS A 210 -3.98 -32.20 4.66
N ARG A 211 -3.01 -33.09 5.01
CA ARG A 211 -3.04 -34.51 4.67
C ARG A 211 -3.63 -35.39 5.78
N LEU A 212 -3.82 -34.83 6.98
CA LEU A 212 -4.41 -35.52 8.11
C LEU A 212 -5.94 -35.49 7.92
N LYS A 213 -6.48 -36.54 7.30
CA LYS A 213 -7.94 -36.69 7.05
C LYS A 213 -8.58 -37.81 7.86
N ASP A 214 -7.77 -38.60 8.55
CA ASP A 214 -8.21 -39.83 9.21
C ASP A 214 -8.80 -39.58 10.61
N PHE A 215 -8.79 -38.33 11.09
CA PHE A 215 -9.30 -37.94 12.39
C PHE A 215 -9.73 -36.46 12.41
N TYR A 216 -10.60 -36.10 13.35
CA TYR A 216 -11.07 -34.73 13.58
C TYR A 216 -9.96 -33.90 14.25
N LEU A 217 -9.58 -32.78 13.63
CA LEU A 217 -8.52 -31.89 14.13
C LEU A 217 -8.92 -31.22 15.44
N THR A 218 -10.22 -31.02 15.66
CA THR A 218 -10.79 -30.41 16.86
C THR A 218 -10.89 -31.37 18.05
N GLU A 219 -10.92 -32.68 17.80
CA GLU A 219 -11.05 -33.71 18.85
C GLU A 219 -9.69 -34.25 19.32
N GLU A 220 -8.69 -34.29 18.44
CA GLU A 220 -7.36 -34.82 18.77
C GLU A 220 -6.69 -33.95 19.85
N PRO A 221 -6.29 -34.52 21.00
CA PRO A 221 -5.80 -33.75 22.15
C PRO A 221 -4.61 -32.83 21.87
N PHE A 222 -3.64 -33.26 21.05
CA PHE A 222 -2.46 -32.47 20.73
C PHE A 222 -2.81 -31.28 19.82
N LEU A 223 -3.52 -31.51 18.72
CA LEU A 223 -3.97 -30.46 17.79
C LEU A 223 -4.93 -29.49 18.46
N ARG A 224 -5.86 -29.98 19.28
CA ARG A 224 -6.76 -29.13 20.06
C ARG A 224 -5.99 -28.24 21.04
N SER A 225 -4.94 -28.76 21.68
CA SER A 225 -4.06 -27.97 22.55
C SER A 225 -3.32 -26.88 21.75
N LEU A 226 -2.87 -27.20 20.54
CA LEU A 226 -2.20 -26.25 19.65
C LEU A 226 -3.15 -25.13 19.17
N LEU A 227 -4.36 -25.50 18.75
CA LEU A 227 -5.41 -24.56 18.35
C LEU A 227 -5.81 -23.63 19.50
N ARG A 228 -5.97 -24.18 20.73
CA ARG A 228 -6.20 -23.37 21.94
C ARG A 228 -5.08 -22.38 22.21
N ALA A 229 -3.83 -22.82 22.09
CA ALA A 229 -2.68 -21.93 22.24
C ALA A 229 -2.68 -20.82 21.18
N SER A 230 -3.02 -21.15 19.93
CA SER A 230 -3.18 -20.18 18.84
C SER A 230 -4.24 -19.12 19.16
N ALA A 231 -5.45 -19.58 19.50
CA ALA A 231 -6.58 -18.72 19.83
C ALA A 231 -6.24 -17.80 21.02
N LEU A 232 -5.62 -18.34 22.07
CA LEU A 232 -5.19 -17.55 23.23
C LEU A 232 -4.14 -16.48 22.87
N VAL A 233 -3.20 -16.78 21.98
CA VAL A 233 -2.22 -15.79 21.52
C VAL A 233 -2.88 -14.69 20.69
N SER A 234 -3.78 -15.05 19.77
CA SER A 234 -4.55 -14.09 18.96
C SER A 234 -5.42 -13.19 19.84
N LEU A 235 -6.15 -13.77 20.80
CA LEU A 235 -6.95 -13.05 21.77
C LEU A 235 -6.09 -12.15 22.65
N ARG A 236 -4.94 -12.62 23.17
CA ARG A 236 -4.04 -11.78 23.97
C ARG A 236 -3.50 -10.60 23.18
N LYS A 237 -3.09 -10.81 21.93
CA LYS A 237 -2.66 -9.70 21.05
C LYS A 237 -3.75 -8.64 20.94
N ASN A 238 -5.02 -9.04 20.80
CA ASN A 238 -6.13 -8.11 20.60
C ASN A 238 -6.65 -7.48 21.90
N LEU A 239 -6.74 -8.24 23.01
CA LEU A 239 -7.27 -7.80 24.30
C LEU A 239 -6.27 -6.97 25.12
N PHE A 240 -4.96 -7.18 24.98
CA PHE A 240 -3.98 -6.26 25.59
C PHE A 240 -4.10 -4.82 25.04
N PHE A 241 -4.67 -4.62 23.86
CA PHE A 241 -4.97 -3.28 23.34
C PHE A 241 -6.19 -2.63 24.03
N PHE A 242 -7.19 -3.42 24.42
CA PHE A 242 -8.46 -2.95 25.00
C PHE A 242 -8.47 -2.82 26.53
N ASN A 243 -7.62 -3.57 27.25
CA ASN A 243 -7.58 -3.57 28.73
C ASN A 243 -7.18 -2.23 29.40
N LYS A 244 -6.96 -1.16 28.63
CA LYS A 244 -6.83 0.21 29.16
C LYS A 244 -8.01 1.13 28.87
N ILE A 245 -9.02 0.69 28.12
CA ILE A 245 -10.23 1.47 27.82
C ILE A 245 -11.35 1.09 28.81
N VAL A 246 -11.47 -0.18 29.17
CA VAL A 246 -12.52 -0.66 30.09
C VAL A 246 -12.38 -0.08 31.50
N TYR A 247 -11.17 0.27 31.95
CA TYR A 247 -10.97 0.91 33.25
C TYR A 247 -11.40 2.38 33.32
N ILE A 248 -11.81 3.01 32.21
CA ILE A 248 -12.27 4.41 32.20
C ILE A 248 -13.80 4.53 32.34
N TYR A 249 -14.56 3.45 32.09
CA TYR A 249 -16.04 3.47 32.15
C TYR A 249 -16.65 2.64 33.29
N VAL A 250 -15.86 2.25 34.28
CA VAL A 250 -16.39 1.73 35.55
C VAL A 250 -16.12 2.76 36.65
N PHE A 251 -16.84 3.88 36.60
CA PHE A 251 -17.30 4.69 37.74
C PHE A 251 -18.46 5.58 37.29
#